data_AF-Q9FEM5-F1
#
_entry.id   AF-Q9FEM5-F1
#
_cell.length_a   1.000
_cell.length_b   1.000
_cell.length_c   1.000
_cell.angle_alpha   90.00
_cell.angle_beta   90.00
_cell.angle_gamma   90.00
#
_symmetry.space_group_name_H-M   'P 1'
#
loop_
_entity.id
_entity.type
_entity.pdbx_description
1 polymer ?
#
loop_
_entity_poly.entity_id
_entity_poly.type
_entity_poly.pdbx_seq_one_letter_code
_entity_poly.pdbx_strand_id
1 'polypeptide(L)'
;GVKCLLDDEAIRVGGANHGHATKDLYVSIGAGNYPEWKLYIQIIDPDHEDKFDFDPLDVTKIWPEDILPLQPVGRLVLNKNIDNFFAENEQLVFCPSIVVPGVYYSDDKLLQTRIFSYSDTQRHRLGPNYLQLPANAPKCAHHNNHHEGF
;
A
#
# COMPACT_ATOMS: atom_id res chain seq x y z
N GLY A 1 -12.23 12.62 -8.48
CA GLY A 1 -11.03 12.81 -9.32
C GLY A 1 -9.98 13.57 -8.53
N VAL A 2 -8.77 13.71 -9.08
CA VAL A 2 -7.64 14.35 -8.38
C VAL A 2 -7.91 15.83 -8.19
N LYS A 3 -7.74 16.32 -6.95
CA LYS A 3 -7.84 17.73 -6.55
C LYS A 3 -6.76 17.99 -5.51
N CYS A 4 -6.11 19.15 -5.59
CA CYS A 4 -5.02 19.54 -4.71
C CYS A 4 -5.33 20.87 -4.03
N LEU A 5 -4.76 21.10 -2.85
CA LEU A 5 -4.74 22.40 -2.19
C LEU A 5 -3.75 23.31 -2.90
N LEU A 6 -4.01 24.62 -2.88
CA LEU A 6 -3.00 25.64 -3.19
C LEU A 6 -2.05 25.82 -2.01
N ASP A 7 -0.88 26.41 -2.25
CA ASP A 7 0.16 26.57 -1.22
C ASP A 7 -0.34 27.35 0.02
N ASP A 8 -1.09 28.43 -0.18
CA ASP A 8 -1.65 29.24 0.90
C ASP A 8 -2.76 28.51 1.68
N GLU A 9 -3.56 27.71 0.96
CA GLU A 9 -4.58 26.86 1.54
C GLU A 9 -3.97 25.73 2.37
N ALA A 10 -2.88 25.11 1.89
CA ALA A 10 -2.19 24.04 2.59
C ALA A 10 -1.63 24.54 3.94
N ILE A 11 -1.05 25.74 3.98
CA ILE A 11 -0.59 26.37 5.24
C ILE A 11 -1.78 26.60 6.18
N ARG A 12 -2.87 27.17 5.67
CA ARG A 12 -4.06 27.50 6.46
C ARG A 12 -4.75 26.26 7.02
N VAL A 13 -5.00 25.27 6.16
CA VAL A 13 -5.65 24.00 6.52
C VAL A 13 -4.77 23.19 7.45
N GLY A 14 -3.47 23.09 7.14
CA GLY A 14 -2.50 22.39 7.98
C GLY A 14 -2.40 23.00 9.37
N GLY A 15 -2.34 24.33 9.47
CA GLY A 15 -2.30 25.02 10.77
C GLY A 15 -3.61 24.95 11.56
N ALA A 16 -4.77 24.93 10.89
CA ALA A 16 -6.07 24.85 11.55
C ALA A 16 -6.44 23.42 11.96
N ASN A 17 -6.08 22.42 11.16
CA ASN A 17 -6.37 21.02 11.42
C ASN A 17 -5.33 20.09 10.77
N HIS A 18 -4.33 19.70 11.55
CA HIS A 18 -3.30 18.75 11.13
C HIS A 18 -3.88 17.38 10.70
N GLY A 19 -5.04 16.99 11.23
CA GLY A 19 -5.74 15.74 10.90
C GLY A 19 -6.82 15.89 9.83
N HIS A 20 -6.80 16.94 9.00
CA HIS A 20 -7.88 17.22 8.04
C HIS A 20 -8.18 16.05 7.10
N ALA A 21 -7.16 15.38 6.55
CA ALA A 21 -7.34 14.25 5.64
C ALA A 21 -7.95 13.04 6.35
N THR A 22 -7.47 12.70 7.55
CA THR A 22 -8.06 11.63 8.37
C THR A 22 -9.50 11.94 8.72
N LYS A 23 -9.80 13.18 9.14
CA LYS A 23 -11.17 13.61 9.45
C LYS A 23 -12.08 13.51 8.22
N ASP A 24 -11.62 13.97 7.07
CA ASP A 24 -12.38 13.91 5.82
C ASP A 24 -12.72 12.47 5.43
N LEU A 25 -11.76 11.55 5.52
CA LEU A 25 -11.97 10.12 5.25
C LEU A 25 -13.04 9.53 6.18
N TYR A 26 -12.92 9.76 7.49
CA TYR A 26 -13.87 9.22 8.47
C TYR A 26 -15.28 9.77 8.28
N VAL A 27 -15.41 11.08 8.05
CA VAL A 27 -16.68 11.76 7.84
C VAL A 27 -17.32 11.28 6.54
N SER A 28 -16.55 11.13 5.46
CA SER A 28 -17.04 10.65 4.17
C SER A 28 -17.60 9.23 4.29
N ILE A 29 -16.86 8.32 4.91
CA ILE A 29 -17.33 6.95 5.16
C ILE A 29 -18.57 6.93 6.07
N GLY A 30 -18.57 7.73 7.15
CA GLY A 30 -19.70 7.82 8.09
C GLY A 30 -20.97 8.39 7.45
N ALA A 31 -20.83 9.23 6.43
CA ALA A 31 -21.93 9.79 5.66
C ALA A 31 -22.42 8.88 4.50
N GLY A 32 -21.81 7.70 4.31
CA GLY A 32 -22.10 6.81 3.18
C GLY A 32 -21.47 7.25 1.85
N ASN A 33 -20.63 8.29 1.86
CA ASN A 33 -19.86 8.76 0.70
C ASN A 33 -18.55 7.98 0.61
N TYR A 34 -18.64 6.70 0.23
CA TYR A 34 -17.49 5.81 0.21
C TYR A 34 -16.47 6.22 -0.86
N PRO A 35 -15.20 6.44 -0.48
CA PRO A 35 -14.18 6.70 -1.48
C PRO A 35 -13.82 5.40 -2.23
N GLU A 36 -13.63 5.55 -3.54
CA GLU A 36 -13.40 4.43 -4.46
C GLU A 36 -12.23 4.69 -5.40
N TRP A 37 -11.48 3.63 -5.71
CA TRP A 37 -10.39 3.64 -6.67
C TRP A 37 -10.58 2.51 -7.68
N LYS A 38 -10.30 2.80 -8.95
CA LYS A 38 -10.17 1.78 -9.99
C LYS A 38 -8.71 1.30 -10.01
N LEU A 39 -8.51 0.00 -9.96
CA LEU A 39 -7.19 -0.62 -10.06
C LEU A 39 -6.87 -0.87 -11.54
N TYR A 40 -5.70 -0.41 -11.96
CA TYR A 40 -5.13 -0.64 -13.28
C TYR A 40 -3.74 -1.28 -13.15
N ILE A 41 -3.30 -1.99 -14.18
CA ILE A 41 -1.93 -2.51 -14.32
C ILE A 41 -1.35 -2.13 -15.68
N GLN A 42 -0.03 -2.04 -15.78
CA GLN A 42 0.69 -2.03 -17.06
C GLN A 42 1.39 -3.37 -17.23
N ILE A 43 1.54 -3.82 -18.46
CA ILE A 43 2.10 -5.14 -18.79
C ILE A 43 3.23 -4.94 -19.79
N ILE A 44 4.41 -5.48 -19.45
CA ILE A 44 5.56 -5.59 -20.32
C ILE A 44 5.85 -7.09 -20.49
N ASP A 45 6.12 -7.50 -21.72
CA ASP A 45 6.73 -8.81 -21.99
C ASP A 45 8.20 -8.74 -21.53
N PRO A 46 8.69 -9.64 -20.66
CA PRO A 46 10.09 -9.63 -20.22
C PRO A 46 11.11 -9.57 -21.37
N ASP A 47 10.81 -10.16 -22.54
CA ASP A 47 11.69 -10.10 -23.72
C ASP A 47 11.82 -8.68 -24.32
N HIS A 48 11.02 -7.73 -23.83
CA HIS A 48 10.99 -6.33 -24.25
C HIS A 48 11.68 -5.38 -23.26
N GLU A 49 12.21 -5.88 -22.14
CA GLU A 49 12.79 -5.05 -21.08
C GLU A 49 13.84 -4.06 -21.62
N ASP A 50 14.75 -4.54 -22.49
CA ASP A 50 15.83 -3.74 -23.09
C ASP A 50 15.39 -2.91 -24.32
N LYS A 51 14.10 -2.89 -24.68
CA LYS A 51 13.61 -2.22 -25.91
C LYS A 51 13.16 -0.78 -25.69
N PHE A 52 13.23 -0.28 -24.46
CA PHE A 52 12.77 1.06 -24.10
C PHE A 52 13.95 2.02 -23.87
N ASP A 53 13.71 3.34 -24.02
CA ASP A 53 14.69 4.38 -23.70
C ASP A 53 14.85 4.61 -22.17
N PHE A 54 14.24 3.76 -21.36
CA PHE A 54 14.32 3.74 -19.90
C PHE A 54 14.43 2.30 -19.42
N ASP A 55 15.05 2.11 -18.25
CA ASP A 55 15.06 0.83 -17.56
C ASP A 55 13.70 0.64 -16.85
N PRO A 56 12.90 -0.40 -17.19
CA PRO A 56 11.62 -0.64 -16.53
C PRO A 56 11.72 -0.87 -15.02
N LEU A 57 12.90 -1.20 -14.50
CA LEU A 57 13.20 -1.45 -13.09
C LEU A 57 13.79 -0.22 -12.36
N ASP A 58 13.98 0.91 -13.05
CA ASP A 58 14.39 2.19 -12.45
C ASP A 58 13.19 2.94 -11.86
N VAL A 59 13.07 2.91 -10.54
CA VAL A 59 12.01 3.59 -9.76
C VAL A 59 11.94 5.11 -9.93
N THR A 60 12.92 5.73 -10.59
CA THR A 60 12.89 7.16 -10.91
C THR A 60 12.21 7.46 -12.24
N LYS A 61 11.79 6.42 -12.97
CA LYS A 61 11.11 6.51 -14.26
C LYS A 61 9.65 6.07 -14.13
N ILE A 62 8.81 6.64 -14.97
CA ILE A 62 7.45 6.15 -15.20
C ILE A 62 7.43 5.34 -16.49
N TRP A 63 6.53 4.37 -16.58
CA TRP A 63 6.22 3.72 -17.84
C TRP A 63 5.19 4.58 -18.58
N PRO A 64 5.55 5.22 -19.71
CA PRO A 64 4.66 6.15 -20.40
C PRO A 64 3.36 5.45 -20.83
N GLU A 65 2.21 6.02 -20.46
CA GLU A 65 0.89 5.41 -20.70
C GLU A 65 0.51 5.36 -22.19
N ASP A 66 1.13 6.16 -23.05
CA ASP A 66 0.97 6.14 -24.50
C ASP A 66 1.71 4.97 -25.17
N ILE A 67 2.75 4.44 -24.52
CA ILE A 67 3.51 3.26 -24.96
C ILE A 67 2.95 1.99 -24.30
N LEU A 68 2.69 2.07 -22.99
CA LEU A 68 2.24 0.95 -22.15
C LEU A 68 0.91 1.34 -21.49
N PRO A 69 -0.23 1.11 -22.16
CA PRO A 69 -1.51 1.60 -21.67
C PRO A 69 -1.98 0.90 -20.40
N LEU A 70 -2.63 1.66 -19.51
CA LEU A 70 -3.28 1.17 -18.30
C LEU A 70 -4.41 0.17 -18.63
N GLN A 71 -4.34 -1.03 -18.05
CA GLN A 71 -5.33 -2.09 -18.18
C GLN A 71 -6.17 -2.19 -16.90
N PRO A 72 -7.51 -2.00 -16.95
CA PRO A 72 -8.35 -2.07 -15.76
C PRO A 72 -8.47 -3.51 -15.25
N VAL A 73 -8.31 -3.70 -13.94
CA VAL A 73 -8.39 -5.04 -13.31
C VAL A 73 -9.38 -5.12 -12.16
N GLY A 74 -9.79 -4.00 -11.58
CA GLY A 74 -10.73 -4.04 -10.46
C GLY A 74 -11.08 -2.70 -9.85
N ARG A 75 -11.72 -2.75 -8.68
CA ARG A 75 -12.19 -1.59 -7.93
C ARG A 75 -12.04 -1.84 -6.43
N LEU A 76 -11.47 -0.87 -5.71
CA LEU A 76 -11.38 -0.83 -4.25
C LEU A 76 -12.36 0.21 -3.71
N VAL A 77 -13.12 -0.15 -2.68
CA VAL A 77 -14.08 0.73 -2.00
C VAL A 77 -13.81 0.66 -0.51
N LEU A 78 -13.63 1.81 0.14
CA LEU A 78 -13.52 1.87 1.60
C LEU A 78 -14.90 2.23 2.17
N ASN A 79 -15.55 1.28 2.83
CA ASN A 79 -16.95 1.41 3.25
C ASN A 79 -17.19 1.30 4.77
N LYS A 80 -16.14 1.11 5.57
CA LYS A 80 -16.24 1.01 7.02
C LYS A 80 -15.03 1.69 7.67
N ASN A 81 -15.29 2.48 8.71
CA ASN A 81 -14.25 3.00 9.61
C ASN A 81 -13.86 1.94 10.64
N ILE A 82 -12.61 2.02 11.10
CA ILE A 82 -12.12 1.18 12.20
C ILE A 82 -12.85 1.49 13.50
N ASP A 83 -13.00 0.48 14.35
CA ASP A 83 -13.65 0.58 15.64
C ASP A 83 -12.65 1.05 16.73
N ASN A 84 -11.38 0.65 16.62
CA ASN A 84 -10.29 1.07 17.49
C ASN A 84 -9.04 1.50 16.70
N PHE A 85 -8.65 2.77 16.82
CA PHE A 85 -7.50 3.32 16.10
C PHE A 85 -6.19 2.58 16.40
N PHE A 86 -5.92 2.28 17.66
CA PHE A 86 -4.64 1.66 18.01
C PHE A 86 -4.56 0.21 17.53
N ALA A 87 -5.59 -0.58 17.79
CA ALA A 87 -5.60 -2.00 17.45
C ALA A 87 -5.69 -2.28 15.94
N GLU A 88 -6.35 -1.40 15.16
CA GLU A 88 -6.61 -1.65 13.74
C GLU A 88 -5.78 -0.79 12.78
N ASN A 89 -5.33 0.41 13.20
CA ASN A 89 -4.51 1.29 12.36
C ASN A 89 -3.08 1.38 12.87
N GLU A 90 -2.86 1.70 14.14
CA GLU A 90 -1.49 1.87 14.67
C GLU A 90 -0.73 0.55 14.66
N GLN A 91 -1.38 -0.58 14.93
CA GLN A 91 -0.77 -1.92 14.91
C GLN A 91 -0.76 -2.60 13.53
N LEU A 92 -1.36 -1.97 12.51
CA LEU A 92 -1.42 -2.54 11.17
C LEU A 92 -0.02 -2.65 10.56
N VAL A 93 0.20 -3.71 9.79
CA VAL A 93 1.47 -4.00 9.13
C VAL A 93 1.26 -4.17 7.64
N PHE A 94 2.07 -3.46 6.86
CA PHE A 94 2.27 -3.72 5.45
C PHE A 94 3.71 -4.15 5.21
N CYS A 95 3.93 -5.01 4.20
CA CYS A 95 5.26 -5.40 3.76
C CYS A 95 5.20 -5.82 2.29
N PRO A 96 6.05 -5.28 1.40
CA PRO A 96 6.09 -5.72 0.01
C PRO A 96 6.57 -7.17 -0.15
N SER A 97 7.20 -7.76 0.88
CA SER A 97 7.56 -9.18 0.89
C SER A 97 6.35 -10.12 1.03
N ILE A 98 5.16 -9.60 1.32
CA ILE A 98 3.94 -10.41 1.47
C ILE A 98 3.26 -10.47 0.11
N VAL A 99 3.58 -11.50 -0.66
CA VAL A 99 2.98 -11.78 -1.98
C VAL A 99 2.22 -13.10 -1.96
N VAL A 100 1.36 -13.29 -2.96
CA VAL A 100 0.59 -14.52 -3.19
C VAL A 100 1.12 -15.26 -4.42
N PRO A 101 0.88 -16.59 -4.56
CA PRO A 101 1.28 -17.33 -5.76
C PRO A 101 0.80 -16.64 -7.04
N GLY A 102 1.71 -16.50 -8.02
CA GLY A 102 1.48 -15.76 -9.26
C GLY A 102 2.00 -14.31 -9.25
N VAL A 103 2.48 -13.81 -8.11
CA VAL A 103 3.16 -12.51 -8.00
C VAL A 103 4.60 -12.74 -7.52
N TYR A 104 5.55 -12.16 -8.24
CA TYR A 104 6.99 -12.29 -7.97
C TYR A 104 7.66 -10.92 -7.98
N TYR A 105 8.89 -10.87 -7.46
CA TYR A 105 9.68 -9.64 -7.43
C TYR A 105 10.50 -9.51 -8.71
N SER A 106 10.64 -8.28 -9.17
CA SER A 106 11.65 -7.91 -10.16
C SER A 106 12.98 -7.57 -9.48
N ASP A 107 14.02 -7.37 -10.28
CA ASP A 107 15.36 -6.99 -9.81
C ASP A 107 15.52 -5.47 -9.56
N ASP A 108 14.40 -4.75 -9.41
CA ASP A 108 14.40 -3.36 -8.93
C ASP A 108 15.16 -3.28 -7.59
N LYS A 109 16.28 -2.56 -7.61
CA LYS A 109 17.22 -2.46 -6.49
C LYS A 109 16.60 -1.86 -5.23
N LEU A 110 15.63 -0.95 -5.37
CA LEU A 110 14.92 -0.37 -4.24
C LEU A 110 13.91 -1.37 -3.68
N LEU A 111 13.16 -2.07 -4.54
CA LEU A 111 12.25 -3.14 -4.12
C LEU A 111 12.99 -4.24 -3.35
N GLN A 112 14.14 -4.71 -3.86
CA GLN A 112 14.95 -5.75 -3.23
C GLN A 112 15.32 -5.40 -1.78
N THR A 113 15.67 -4.15 -1.50
CA THR A 113 15.96 -3.70 -0.13
C THR A 113 14.70 -3.61 0.74
N ARG A 114 13.57 -3.19 0.16
CA ARG A 114 12.30 -3.05 0.89
C ARG A 114 11.70 -4.39 1.31
N ILE A 115 11.88 -5.45 0.52
CA ILE A 115 11.43 -6.81 0.86
C ILE A 115 12.05 -7.27 2.19
N PHE A 116 13.29 -6.88 2.47
CA PHE A 116 13.92 -7.11 3.77
C PHE A 116 13.42 -6.14 4.86
N SER A 117 13.50 -4.84 4.58
CA SER A 117 13.39 -3.77 5.58
C SER A 117 12.07 -3.77 6.36
N TYR A 118 10.95 -4.03 5.68
CA TYR A 118 9.63 -3.89 6.29
C TYR A 118 9.41 -4.94 7.38
N SER A 119 9.72 -6.21 7.12
CA SER A 119 9.57 -7.25 8.15
C SER A 119 10.55 -7.08 9.31
N ASP A 120 11.75 -6.55 9.06
CA ASP A 120 12.72 -6.23 10.11
C ASP A 120 12.16 -5.18 11.08
N THR A 121 11.69 -4.04 10.57
CA THR A 121 11.14 -2.96 11.42
C THR A 121 9.95 -3.42 12.25
N GLN A 122 9.10 -4.33 11.74
CA GLN A 122 7.96 -4.83 12.52
C GLN A 122 8.37 -5.69 13.72
N ARG A 123 9.47 -6.43 13.62
CA ARG A 123 9.98 -7.20 14.77
C ARG A 123 10.40 -6.27 15.91
N HIS A 124 10.96 -5.12 15.58
CA HIS A 124 11.27 -4.09 16.57
C HIS A 124 9.99 -3.41 17.11
N ARG A 125 9.07 -3.03 16.21
CA ARG A 125 7.89 -2.23 16.57
C ARG A 125 6.80 -3.01 17.32
N LEU A 126 6.57 -4.27 16.96
CA LEU A 126 5.42 -5.07 17.41
C LEU A 126 5.82 -6.48 17.91
N GLY A 127 7.10 -6.82 17.89
CA GLY A 127 7.60 -8.15 18.27
C GLY A 127 7.50 -9.19 17.14
N PRO A 128 8.07 -10.39 17.31
CA PRO A 128 8.16 -11.40 16.25
C PRO A 128 6.80 -11.97 15.81
N ASN A 129 5.78 -11.88 16.68
CA ASN A 129 4.44 -12.42 16.47
C ASN A 129 3.43 -11.39 15.91
N TYR A 130 3.90 -10.29 15.32
CA TYR A 130 3.03 -9.21 14.79
C TYR A 130 1.96 -9.68 13.79
N LEU A 131 2.19 -10.79 13.09
CA LEU A 131 1.24 -11.41 12.16
C LEU A 131 0.04 -12.09 12.85
N GLN A 132 0.10 -12.32 14.16
CA GLN A 132 -0.99 -12.90 14.94
C GLN A 132 -2.01 -11.83 15.41
N LEU A 133 -1.65 -10.55 15.34
CA LEU A 133 -2.56 -9.46 15.70
C LEU A 133 -3.82 -9.50 14.81
N PRO A 134 -5.03 -9.29 15.33
CA PRO A 134 -6.27 -9.44 14.57
C PRO A 134 -6.34 -8.66 13.24
N ALA A 135 -5.71 -7.49 13.20
CA ALA A 135 -5.63 -6.64 12.00
C ALA A 135 -4.68 -7.20 10.92
N ASN A 136 -3.68 -7.98 11.31
CA ASN A 136 -2.63 -8.52 10.44
C ASN A 136 -2.85 -10.01 10.10
N ALA A 137 -3.64 -10.72 10.91
CA ALA A 137 -3.84 -12.15 10.77
C ALA A 137 -4.52 -12.51 9.44
N PRO A 138 -3.98 -13.49 8.69
CA PRO A 138 -4.60 -13.92 7.44
C PRO A 138 -5.98 -14.50 7.71
N LYS A 139 -6.91 -14.30 6.75
CA LYS A 139 -8.26 -14.87 6.84
C LYS A 139 -8.32 -16.34 6.40
N CYS A 140 -7.27 -16.83 5.75
CA CYS A 140 -7.12 -18.24 5.36
C CYS A 140 -6.38 -19.04 6.44
N ALA A 141 -6.52 -20.37 6.38
CA ALA A 141 -5.76 -21.26 7.23
C ALA A 141 -4.25 -21.12 6.96
N HIS A 142 -3.46 -21.01 8.02
CA HIS A 142 -2.00 -20.99 7.96
C HIS A 142 -1.47 -21.98 8.99
N HIS A 143 -0.58 -22.88 8.57
CA HIS A 143 0.04 -23.88 9.44
C HIS A 143 1.52 -23.96 9.10
N ASN A 144 2.38 -23.86 10.10
CA ASN A 144 3.83 -23.94 9.97
C ASN A 144 4.43 -24.45 11.30
N ASN A 145 5.76 -24.55 11.36
CA ASN A 145 6.50 -24.97 12.55
C ASN A 145 7.18 -23.79 13.27
N HIS A 146 6.64 -22.57 13.15
CA HIS A 146 7.09 -21.46 13.99
C HIS A 146 6.49 -21.62 15.39
N HIS A 147 7.33 -21.44 16.41
CA HIS A 147 6.96 -21.58 17.81
C HIS A 147 7.48 -20.38 18.62
N GLU A 148 6.88 -20.14 19.78
CA GLU A 148 7.32 -19.15 20.77
C GLU A 148 7.32 -17.70 20.23
N GLY A 149 8.30 -16.89 20.65
CA GLY A 149 8.30 -15.43 20.47
C GLY A 149 7.48 -14.73 21.55
N PHE A 150 7.85 -13.47 21.84
CA PHE A 150 7.08 -12.58 22.71
C PHE A 150 5.73 -12.22 22.08
#